data_AF-A0A543CEW0-F1
#
_entry.id   AF-A0A543CEW0-F1
#
_cell.length_a   1.000
_cell.length_b   1.000
_cell.length_c   1.000
_cell.angle_alpha   90.00
_cell.angle_beta   90.00
_cell.angle_gamma   90.00
#
_symmetry.space_group_name_H-M   'P 1'
#
loop_
_entity.id
_entity.type
_entity.pdbx_description
1 polymer ?
#
loop_
_entity_poly.entity_id
_entity_poly.type
_entity_poly.pdbx_seq_one_letter_code
_entity_poly.pdbx_strand_id
1 'polypeptide(L)'
;MELLSRWPGPEAIGTDLLRRYGEPHRRYHTTEHLAEVLDRVDELAAEAGDVDAVRLAAWFHDAIYDPSRGDNEERSAVLAERMLADTDLPAGTVAEVARLVRLTTTHDPRDGDRDGAVLCDADLAVLAASPDRYASYAAAVREEYAAVPDEAFRAGRADILESLLGLPALFRTAPARERWEAVARHNLRTELMLLGRASGGADPRG
;
A
#
# COMPACT_ATOMS: atom_id res chain seq x y z
N MET A 1 -11.39 10.04 15.38
CA MET A 1 -11.09 11.32 16.06
C MET A 1 -9.64 11.73 15.80
N GLU A 2 -8.65 10.89 16.13
CA GLU A 2 -7.23 11.23 15.93
C GLU A 2 -6.74 11.17 14.47
N LEU A 3 -7.12 10.13 13.71
CA LEU A 3 -6.72 10.06 12.30
C LEU A 3 -7.35 11.17 11.46
N LEU A 4 -8.61 11.53 11.74
CA LEU A 4 -9.32 12.60 11.04
C LEU A 4 -8.63 13.97 11.19
N SER A 5 -7.94 14.24 12.31
CA SER A 5 -7.19 15.51 12.45
C SER A 5 -5.95 15.60 11.56
N ARG A 6 -5.53 14.50 10.93
CA ARG A 6 -4.45 14.48 9.93
C ARG A 6 -4.97 14.71 8.50
N TRP A 7 -6.29 14.82 8.31
CA TRP A 7 -6.89 15.14 7.02
C TRP A 7 -6.85 16.66 6.77
N PRO A 8 -6.21 17.15 5.68
CA PRO A 8 -6.04 18.58 5.45
C PRO A 8 -7.22 19.25 4.72
N GLY A 9 -8.24 18.48 4.31
CA GLY A 9 -9.37 18.98 3.52
C GLY A 9 -10.69 19.09 4.31
N PRO A 10 -11.84 19.24 3.60
CA PRO A 10 -13.15 19.25 4.22
C PRO A 10 -13.41 17.98 5.05
N GLU A 11 -13.88 18.14 6.30
CA GLU A 11 -14.07 17.04 7.26
C GLU A 11 -14.96 15.91 6.72
N ALA A 12 -15.94 16.25 5.88
CA ALA A 12 -16.84 15.27 5.25
C ALA A 12 -16.08 14.27 4.35
N ILE A 13 -15.04 14.72 3.64
CA ILE A 13 -14.21 13.85 2.79
C ILE A 13 -13.41 12.89 3.66
N GLY A 14 -12.68 13.41 4.66
CA GLY A 14 -11.90 12.57 5.58
C GLY A 14 -12.78 11.54 6.31
N THR A 15 -14.00 11.93 6.69
CA THR A 15 -14.97 11.02 7.33
C THR A 15 -15.44 9.92 6.38
N ASP A 16 -15.74 10.23 5.12
CA ASP A 16 -16.10 9.20 4.13
C ASP A 16 -14.94 8.24 3.86
N LEU A 17 -13.70 8.74 3.79
CA LEU A 17 -12.51 7.92 3.63
C LEU A 17 -12.33 6.97 4.82
N LEU A 18 -12.42 7.46 6.07
CA LEU A 18 -12.35 6.60 7.26
C LEU A 18 -13.45 5.54 7.27
N ARG A 19 -14.66 5.87 6.81
CA ARG A 19 -15.75 4.89 6.66
C ARG A 19 -15.39 3.78 5.68
N ARG A 20 -14.72 4.10 4.56
CA ARG A 20 -14.26 3.12 3.57
C ARG A 20 -13.17 2.22 4.14
N TYR A 21 -12.15 2.79 4.78
CA TYR A 21 -11.12 2.01 5.46
C TYR A 21 -11.67 1.18 6.63
N GLY A 22 -12.84 1.52 7.17
CA GLY A 22 -13.56 0.76 8.19
C GLY A 22 -14.53 -0.31 7.65
N GLU A 23 -14.54 -0.60 6.34
CA GLU A 23 -15.44 -1.61 5.78
C GLU A 23 -15.14 -3.02 6.34
N PRO A 24 -16.15 -3.82 6.73
CA PRO A 24 -15.95 -5.05 7.52
C PRO A 24 -15.14 -6.16 6.85
N HIS A 25 -15.00 -6.12 5.52
CA HIS A 25 -14.23 -7.10 4.75
C HIS A 25 -12.73 -6.86 4.77
N ARG A 26 -12.29 -5.65 5.15
CA ARG A 26 -10.86 -5.30 5.25
C ARG A 26 -10.25 -5.95 6.49
N ARG A 27 -9.01 -6.39 6.38
CA ARG A 27 -8.21 -6.96 7.48
C ARG A 27 -6.85 -6.30 7.57
N TYR A 28 -6.19 -6.10 6.44
CA TYR A 28 -4.94 -5.34 6.38
C TYR A 28 -5.21 -3.89 5.96
N HIS A 29 -5.95 -3.69 4.87
CA HIS A 29 -6.17 -2.37 4.26
C HIS A 29 -7.22 -1.55 5.02
N THR A 30 -6.94 -1.28 6.30
CA THR A 30 -7.83 -0.67 7.30
C THR A 30 -7.34 0.73 7.68
N THR A 31 -8.03 1.37 8.64
CA THR A 31 -7.56 2.65 9.21
C THR A 31 -6.20 2.52 9.91
N GLU A 32 -5.80 1.32 10.35
CA GLU A 32 -4.48 1.06 10.91
C GLU A 32 -3.40 1.20 9.83
N HIS A 33 -3.59 0.54 8.67
CA HIS A 33 -2.70 0.69 7.50
C HIS A 33 -2.59 2.15 7.08
N LEU A 34 -3.71 2.86 6.93
CA LEU A 34 -3.68 4.29 6.60
C LEU A 34 -2.85 5.11 7.60
N ALA A 35 -2.98 4.85 8.90
CA ALA A 35 -2.19 5.54 9.92
C ALA A 35 -0.69 5.21 9.78
N GLU A 36 -0.34 3.94 9.55
CA GLU A 36 1.04 3.50 9.34
C GLU A 36 1.65 4.17 8.11
N VAL A 37 0.94 4.22 6.98
CA VAL A 37 1.40 4.90 5.75
C VAL A 37 1.63 6.39 6.02
N LEU A 38 0.69 7.08 6.66
CA LEU A 38 0.85 8.50 6.97
C LEU A 38 2.05 8.75 7.91
N ASP A 39 2.30 7.87 8.88
CA ASP A 39 3.48 7.97 9.76
C ASP A 39 4.79 7.86 8.98
N ARG A 40 4.83 6.98 7.96
CA ARG A 40 6.00 6.85 7.09
C ARG A 40 6.15 8.02 6.13
N VAL A 41 5.05 8.56 5.61
CA VAL A 41 5.07 9.80 4.83
C VAL A 41 5.66 10.93 5.68
N ASP A 42 5.26 11.06 6.94
CA ASP A 42 5.79 12.09 7.85
C ASP A 42 7.28 11.86 8.16
N GLU A 43 7.71 10.60 8.32
CA GLU A 43 9.13 10.25 8.49
C GLU A 43 9.99 10.59 7.26
N LEU A 44 9.41 10.48 6.06
CA LEU A 44 10.07 10.72 4.78
C LEU A 44 9.78 12.11 4.20
N ALA A 45 9.12 12.99 4.96
CA ALA A 45 8.62 14.28 4.46
C ALA A 45 9.70 15.17 3.80
N ALA A 46 10.95 15.09 4.28
CA ALA A 46 12.07 15.84 3.72
C ALA A 46 12.47 15.40 2.29
N GLU A 47 12.12 14.16 1.91
CA GLU A 47 12.42 13.60 0.59
C GLU A 47 11.38 14.00 -0.46
N ALA A 48 10.18 14.41 -0.05
CA ALA A 48 9.09 14.84 -0.94
C ALA A 48 9.39 16.21 -1.60
N GLY A 49 8.83 16.40 -2.81
CA GLY A 49 8.70 17.71 -3.44
C GLY A 49 7.48 18.48 -2.93
N ASP A 50 6.35 17.79 -2.81
CA ASP A 50 5.09 18.27 -2.25
C ASP A 50 4.52 17.22 -1.29
N VAL A 51 4.89 17.32 -0.01
CA VAL A 51 4.42 16.37 1.02
C VAL A 51 2.91 16.42 1.25
N ASP A 52 2.25 17.54 0.96
CA ASP A 52 0.81 17.67 1.18
C ASP A 52 0.04 16.93 0.09
N ALA A 53 0.51 16.95 -1.16
CA ALA A 53 0.01 16.10 -2.23
C ALA A 53 0.21 14.61 -1.91
N VAL A 54 1.37 14.23 -1.35
CA VAL A 54 1.64 12.85 -0.92
C VAL A 54 0.69 12.41 0.21
N ARG A 55 0.44 13.26 1.21
CA ARG A 55 -0.52 12.97 2.29
C ARG A 55 -1.92 12.78 1.73
N LEU A 56 -2.38 13.67 0.85
CA LEU A 56 -3.67 13.51 0.19
C LEU A 56 -3.74 12.18 -0.57
N ALA A 57 -2.71 11.81 -1.34
CA ALA A 57 -2.66 10.54 -2.05
C ALA A 57 -2.67 9.33 -1.10
N ALA A 58 -1.95 9.38 0.03
CA ALA A 58 -1.98 8.34 1.05
C ALA A 58 -3.40 8.13 1.62
N TRP A 59 -4.19 9.18 1.78
CA TRP A 59 -5.60 9.06 2.19
C TRP A 59 -6.50 8.40 1.15
N PHE A 60 -6.13 8.44 -0.13
CA PHE A 60 -6.94 7.89 -1.21
C PHE A 60 -6.47 6.53 -1.74
N HIS A 61 -5.20 6.14 -1.58
CA HIS A 61 -4.61 5.03 -2.36
C HIS A 61 -5.43 3.72 -2.32
N ASP A 62 -5.95 3.34 -1.16
CA ASP A 62 -6.80 2.16 -0.95
C ASP A 62 -8.24 2.50 -0.52
N ALA A 63 -8.69 3.73 -0.80
CA ALA A 63 -10.04 4.18 -0.45
C ALA A 63 -11.12 3.32 -1.11
N ILE A 64 -10.86 2.80 -2.30
CA ILE A 64 -11.63 1.69 -2.91
C ILE A 64 -10.79 0.42 -2.79
N TYR A 65 -11.35 -0.61 -2.18
CA TYR A 65 -10.67 -1.90 -2.03
C TYR A 65 -11.66 -3.06 -2.10
N ASP A 66 -11.47 -3.88 -3.12
CA ASP A 66 -12.17 -5.14 -3.32
C ASP A 66 -11.13 -6.18 -3.79
N PRO A 67 -10.79 -7.19 -2.97
CA PRO A 67 -9.81 -8.23 -3.32
C PRO A 67 -10.15 -9.02 -4.59
N SER A 68 -11.39 -8.95 -5.08
CA SER A 68 -11.80 -9.62 -6.32
C SER A 68 -11.54 -8.79 -7.58
N ARG A 69 -11.02 -7.57 -7.44
CA ARG A 69 -10.81 -6.61 -8.54
C ARG A 69 -9.32 -6.28 -8.70
N GLY A 70 -8.94 -5.99 -9.95
CA GLY A 70 -7.59 -5.51 -10.30
C GLY A 70 -7.53 -4.04 -10.72
N ASP A 71 -8.58 -3.25 -10.41
CA ASP A 71 -8.68 -1.83 -10.76
C ASP A 71 -8.94 -0.93 -9.53
N ASN A 72 -8.56 -1.39 -8.34
CA ASN A 72 -8.83 -0.68 -7.09
C ASN A 72 -8.13 0.69 -7.08
N GLU A 73 -6.87 0.74 -7.47
CA GLU A 73 -6.02 1.94 -7.51
C GLU A 73 -6.58 2.97 -8.51
N GLU A 74 -7.00 2.54 -9.70
CA GLU A 74 -7.65 3.43 -10.67
C GLU A 74 -8.96 4.01 -10.11
N ARG A 75 -9.77 3.17 -9.44
CA ARG A 75 -11.04 3.62 -8.86
C ARG A 75 -10.82 4.56 -7.67
N SER A 76 -9.80 4.32 -6.87
CA SER A 76 -9.33 5.20 -5.81
C SER A 76 -8.86 6.55 -6.36
N ALA A 77 -8.12 6.55 -7.47
CA ALA A 77 -7.67 7.77 -8.14
C ALA A 77 -8.84 8.58 -8.70
N VAL A 78 -9.79 7.92 -9.38
CA VAL A 78 -11.01 8.58 -9.88
C VAL A 78 -11.89 9.11 -8.73
N LEU A 79 -11.90 8.42 -7.59
CA LEU A 79 -12.57 8.92 -6.38
C LEU A 79 -11.88 10.21 -5.89
N ALA A 80 -10.54 10.24 -5.84
CA ALA A 80 -9.78 11.42 -5.47
C ALA A 80 -10.07 12.61 -6.40
N GLU A 81 -10.05 12.38 -7.72
CA GLU A 81 -10.38 13.41 -8.73
C GLU A 81 -11.75 14.01 -8.47
N ARG A 82 -12.76 13.17 -8.22
CA ARG A 82 -14.13 13.63 -7.98
C ARG A 82 -14.28 14.38 -6.66
N MET A 83 -13.77 13.83 -5.57
CA MET A 83 -13.96 14.41 -4.24
C MET A 83 -13.16 15.71 -4.06
N LEU A 84 -11.98 15.80 -4.67
CA LEU A 84 -11.12 16.98 -4.57
C LEU A 84 -11.48 18.08 -5.58
N ALA A 85 -12.17 17.77 -6.68
CA ALA A 85 -12.63 18.77 -7.65
C ALA A 85 -13.61 19.80 -7.05
N ASP A 86 -14.35 19.42 -6.01
CA ASP A 86 -15.29 20.29 -5.30
C ASP A 86 -14.62 21.08 -4.15
N THR A 87 -13.29 21.15 -4.13
CA THR A 87 -12.50 21.88 -3.12
C THR A 87 -11.76 23.06 -3.74
N ASP A 88 -11.12 23.90 -2.90
CA ASP A 88 -10.29 25.01 -3.36
C ASP A 88 -8.89 24.59 -3.85
N LEU A 89 -8.63 23.27 -3.95
CA LEU A 89 -7.33 22.78 -4.43
C LEU A 89 -7.13 23.10 -5.92
N PRO A 90 -5.90 23.50 -6.32
CA PRO A 90 -5.58 23.67 -7.74
C PRO A 90 -5.77 22.36 -8.51
N ALA A 91 -6.29 22.45 -9.73
CA ALA A 91 -6.47 21.27 -10.60
C ALA A 91 -5.17 20.47 -10.81
N GLY A 92 -4.00 21.14 -10.79
CA GLY A 92 -2.70 20.48 -10.86
C GLY A 92 -2.41 19.59 -9.65
N THR A 93 -2.79 20.03 -8.43
CA THR A 93 -2.65 19.22 -7.21
C THR A 93 -3.60 18.01 -7.25
N VAL A 94 -4.84 18.19 -7.69
CA VAL A 94 -5.80 17.08 -7.84
C VAL A 94 -5.28 16.03 -8.83
N ALA A 95 -4.75 16.47 -9.97
CA ALA A 95 -4.16 15.58 -10.97
C ALA A 95 -2.93 14.84 -10.40
N GLU A 96 -2.10 15.52 -9.61
CA GLU A 96 -0.93 14.89 -8.98
C GLU A 96 -1.33 13.84 -7.93
N VAL A 97 -2.30 14.14 -7.07
CA VAL A 97 -2.85 13.17 -6.11
C VAL A 97 -3.34 11.92 -6.84
N ALA A 98 -4.12 12.09 -7.91
CA ALA A 98 -4.65 10.97 -8.68
C ALA A 98 -3.54 10.17 -9.39
N ARG A 99 -2.49 10.85 -9.89
CA ARG A 99 -1.31 10.19 -10.47
C ARG A 99 -0.56 9.36 -9.43
N LEU A 100 -0.34 9.91 -8.24
CA LEU A 100 0.32 9.23 -7.13
C LEU A 100 -0.47 8.01 -6.66
N VAL A 101 -1.80 8.11 -6.56
CA VAL A 101 -2.66 6.96 -6.26
C VAL A 101 -2.53 5.87 -7.33
N ARG A 102 -2.56 6.21 -8.63
CA ARG A 102 -2.38 5.21 -9.69
C ARG A 102 -1.02 4.51 -9.64
N LEU A 103 0.02 5.24 -9.22
CA LEU A 103 1.38 4.73 -9.14
C LEU A 103 1.51 3.54 -8.17
N THR A 104 0.67 3.47 -7.12
CA THR A 104 0.66 2.34 -6.17
C THR A 104 0.19 1.03 -6.79
N THR A 105 -0.24 1.00 -8.06
CA THR A 105 -0.47 -0.26 -8.78
C THR A 105 0.84 -1.04 -9.00
N THR A 106 1.96 -0.31 -9.15
CA THR A 106 3.25 -0.89 -9.53
C THR A 106 4.35 -0.65 -8.51
N HIS A 107 4.19 0.38 -7.68
CA HIS A 107 5.19 0.87 -6.74
C HIS A 107 6.56 1.15 -7.37
N ASP A 108 6.60 1.46 -8.67
CA ASP A 108 7.84 1.73 -9.42
C ASP A 108 7.88 3.17 -9.96
N PRO A 109 8.16 4.17 -9.09
CA PRO A 109 8.29 5.55 -9.53
C PRO A 109 9.55 5.73 -10.39
N ARG A 110 9.41 6.48 -11.49
CA ARG A 110 10.53 6.89 -12.34
C ARG A 110 11.62 7.61 -11.54
N ASP A 111 12.85 7.58 -12.03
CA ASP A 111 13.94 8.33 -11.42
C ASP A 111 13.61 9.84 -11.34
N GLY A 112 13.84 10.43 -10.16
CA GLY A 112 13.53 11.81 -9.86
C GLY A 112 12.06 12.11 -9.53
N ASP A 113 11.16 11.13 -9.54
CA ASP A 113 9.80 11.27 -8.99
C ASP A 113 9.83 11.18 -7.46
N ARG A 114 10.07 12.32 -6.82
CA ARG A 114 10.25 12.44 -5.36
C ARG A 114 8.96 12.10 -4.60
N ASP A 115 7.83 12.61 -5.04
CA ASP A 115 6.55 12.40 -4.38
C ASP A 115 6.08 10.95 -4.54
N GLY A 116 6.25 10.38 -5.74
CA GLY A 116 6.01 8.97 -6.00
C GLY A 116 6.90 8.06 -5.16
N ALA A 117 8.19 8.40 -5.02
CA ALA A 117 9.12 7.67 -4.17
C ALA A 117 8.67 7.66 -2.70
N VAL A 118 8.25 8.80 -2.14
CA VAL A 118 7.78 8.85 -0.75
C VAL A 118 6.52 8.03 -0.55
N LEU A 119 5.52 8.15 -1.44
CA LEU A 119 4.27 7.38 -1.31
C LEU A 119 4.53 5.87 -1.41
N CYS A 120 5.28 5.43 -2.41
CA CYS A 120 5.57 4.01 -2.61
C CYS A 120 6.39 3.44 -1.45
N ASP A 121 7.40 4.17 -0.97
CA ASP A 121 8.21 3.74 0.17
C ASP A 121 7.38 3.65 1.45
N ALA A 122 6.46 4.59 1.66
CA ALA A 122 5.57 4.61 2.81
C ALA A 122 4.57 3.44 2.80
N ASP A 123 3.96 3.16 1.65
CA ASP A 123 3.01 2.06 1.47
C ASP A 123 3.68 0.68 1.62
N LEU A 124 4.89 0.52 1.06
CA LEU A 124 5.66 -0.73 1.16
C LEU A 124 6.42 -0.90 2.49
N ALA A 125 6.37 0.06 3.41
CA ALA A 125 7.18 0.03 4.63
C ALA A 125 6.88 -1.17 5.55
N VAL A 126 5.64 -1.70 5.50
CA VAL A 126 5.27 -2.92 6.23
C VAL A 126 6.17 -4.11 5.88
N LEU A 127 6.72 -4.13 4.67
CA LEU A 127 7.60 -5.21 4.23
C LEU A 127 8.87 -5.27 5.09
N ALA A 128 9.33 -4.13 5.60
CA ALA A 128 10.48 -4.02 6.50
C ALA A 128 10.12 -4.10 8.00
N ALA A 129 8.89 -4.48 8.33
CA ALA A 129 8.48 -4.66 9.72
C ALA A 129 9.24 -5.82 10.41
N SER A 130 9.11 -5.88 11.75
CA SER A 130 9.61 -7.04 12.50
C SER A 130 8.96 -8.34 12.00
N PRO A 131 9.61 -9.50 12.15
CA PRO A 131 9.07 -10.77 11.68
C PRO A 131 7.64 -11.06 12.16
N ASP A 132 7.34 -10.74 13.42
CA ASP A 132 6.00 -10.94 14.00
C ASP A 132 4.96 -10.03 13.33
N ARG A 133 5.28 -8.74 13.13
CA ARG A 133 4.37 -7.80 12.47
C ARG A 133 4.18 -8.16 11.00
N TYR A 134 5.24 -8.57 10.30
CA TYR A 134 5.17 -9.04 8.92
C TYR A 134 4.28 -10.29 8.81
N ALA A 135 4.40 -11.25 9.73
CA ALA A 135 3.55 -12.43 9.76
C ALA A 135 2.07 -12.07 9.97
N SER A 136 1.76 -11.11 10.85
CA SER A 136 0.40 -10.58 11.01
C SER A 136 -0.11 -9.90 9.74
N TYR A 137 0.72 -9.10 9.06
CA TYR A 137 0.41 -8.51 7.76
C TYR A 137 0.04 -9.58 6.73
N ALA A 138 0.91 -10.58 6.53
CA ALA A 138 0.68 -11.63 5.55
C ALA A 138 -0.58 -12.46 5.86
N ALA A 139 -0.86 -12.72 7.15
CA ALA A 139 -2.08 -13.41 7.58
C ALA A 139 -3.35 -12.58 7.30
N ALA A 140 -3.33 -11.28 7.60
CA ALA A 140 -4.44 -10.38 7.30
C ALA A 140 -4.71 -10.26 5.79
N VAL A 141 -3.66 -10.19 4.97
CA VAL A 141 -3.80 -10.27 3.50
C VAL A 141 -4.41 -11.61 3.09
N ARG A 142 -3.98 -12.74 3.67
CA ARG A 142 -4.60 -14.05 3.38
C ARG A 142 -6.10 -14.05 3.68
N GLU A 143 -6.52 -13.45 4.79
CA GLU A 143 -7.93 -13.33 5.17
C GLU A 143 -8.76 -12.48 4.18
N GLU A 144 -8.21 -11.38 3.66
CA GLU A 144 -8.90 -10.55 2.64
C GLU A 144 -9.18 -11.36 1.37
N TYR A 145 -8.30 -12.29 1.03
CA TYR A 145 -8.45 -13.20 -0.10
C TYR A 145 -9.06 -14.55 0.28
N ALA A 146 -9.76 -14.68 1.42
CA ALA A 146 -10.30 -15.97 1.89
C ALA A 146 -11.22 -16.69 0.88
N ALA A 147 -11.87 -15.94 -0.03
CA ALA A 147 -12.67 -16.50 -1.10
C ALA A 147 -11.85 -17.14 -2.24
N VAL A 148 -10.56 -16.78 -2.36
CA VAL A 148 -9.64 -17.35 -3.34
C VAL A 148 -9.12 -18.70 -2.85
N PRO A 149 -9.21 -19.78 -3.65
CA PRO A 149 -8.66 -21.09 -3.30
C PRO A 149 -7.17 -21.00 -2.94
N ASP A 150 -6.75 -21.77 -1.95
CA ASP A 150 -5.40 -21.69 -1.39
C ASP A 150 -4.28 -21.78 -2.44
N GLU A 151 -4.40 -22.68 -3.43
CA GLU A 151 -3.38 -22.82 -4.47
C GLU A 151 -3.30 -21.59 -5.37
N ALA A 152 -4.46 -21.03 -5.75
CA ALA A 152 -4.52 -19.81 -6.55
C ALA A 152 -4.01 -18.60 -5.76
N PHE A 153 -4.32 -18.52 -4.47
CA PHE A 153 -3.77 -17.48 -3.60
C PHE A 153 -2.25 -17.59 -3.48
N ARG A 154 -1.71 -18.79 -3.24
CA ARG A 154 -0.26 -18.99 -3.13
C ARG A 154 0.46 -18.59 -4.42
N ALA A 155 -0.06 -19.01 -5.57
CA ALA A 155 0.51 -18.65 -6.87
C ALA A 155 0.49 -17.12 -7.08
N GLY A 156 -0.68 -16.48 -6.94
CA GLY A 156 -0.79 -15.03 -7.14
C GLY A 156 0.01 -14.22 -6.12
N ARG A 157 0.06 -14.67 -4.86
CA ARG A 157 0.91 -14.02 -3.84
C ARG A 157 2.37 -14.18 -4.18
N ALA A 158 2.82 -15.36 -4.60
CA ALA A 158 4.21 -15.58 -5.02
C ALA A 158 4.58 -14.66 -6.20
N ASP A 159 3.71 -14.54 -7.22
CA ASP A 159 3.93 -13.66 -8.36
C ASP A 159 4.13 -12.19 -7.93
N ILE A 160 3.33 -11.69 -6.98
CA ILE A 160 3.48 -10.33 -6.41
C ILE A 160 4.85 -10.18 -5.71
N LEU A 161 5.21 -11.14 -4.85
CA LEU A 161 6.47 -11.08 -4.10
C LEU A 161 7.69 -11.18 -5.01
N GLU A 162 7.63 -12.01 -6.05
CA GLU A 162 8.68 -12.14 -7.07
C GLU A 162 8.80 -10.86 -7.90
N SER A 163 7.67 -10.25 -8.29
CA SER A 163 7.67 -8.95 -8.99
C SER A 163 8.36 -7.87 -8.15
N LEU A 164 8.02 -7.75 -6.87
CA LEU A 164 8.67 -6.82 -5.94
C LEU A 164 10.17 -7.12 -5.79
N LEU A 165 10.55 -8.39 -5.60
CA LEU A 165 11.97 -8.76 -5.50
C LEU A 165 12.76 -8.53 -6.79
N GLY A 166 12.09 -8.53 -7.94
CA GLY A 166 12.64 -8.23 -9.25
C GLY A 166 12.94 -6.75 -9.48
N LEU A 167 12.38 -5.84 -8.67
CA LEU A 167 12.71 -4.42 -8.73
C LEU A 167 14.19 -4.21 -8.39
N PRO A 168 14.89 -3.28 -9.07
CA PRO A 168 16.26 -2.91 -8.73
C PRO A 168 16.42 -2.47 -7.27
N ALA A 169 15.35 -1.88 -6.70
CA ALA A 169 15.23 -1.55 -5.30
C ALA A 169 13.75 -1.53 -4.90
N LEU A 170 13.43 -2.04 -3.70
CA LEU A 170 12.08 -1.94 -3.15
C LEU A 170 11.80 -0.50 -2.69
N PHE A 171 12.80 0.14 -2.09
CA PHE A 171 12.69 1.50 -1.60
C PHE A 171 13.52 2.48 -2.41
N ARG A 172 12.95 3.63 -2.73
CA ARG A 172 13.45 4.59 -3.71
C ARG A 172 14.21 5.72 -3.03
N THR A 173 13.69 6.26 -1.92
CA THR A 173 14.38 7.28 -1.12
C THR A 173 15.62 6.70 -0.43
N ALA A 174 16.66 7.51 -0.27
CA ALA A 174 17.89 7.09 0.42
C ALA A 174 17.63 6.61 1.86
N PRO A 175 16.91 7.36 2.73
CA PRO A 175 16.69 6.92 4.11
C PRO A 175 15.84 5.64 4.22
N ALA A 176 14.86 5.42 3.34
CA ALA A 176 14.10 4.16 3.33
C ALA A 176 14.98 3.00 2.89
N ARG A 177 15.74 3.15 1.80
CA ARG A 177 16.63 2.10 1.29
C ARG A 177 17.67 1.65 2.29
N GLU A 178 18.30 2.60 2.98
CA GLU A 178 19.33 2.31 3.99
C GLU A 178 18.77 1.53 5.19
N ARG A 179 17.52 1.83 5.59
CA ARG A 179 16.92 1.29 6.82
C ARG A 179 16.06 0.05 6.59
N TRP A 180 15.40 -0.06 5.43
CA TRP A 180 14.28 -0.98 5.23
C TRP A 180 14.56 -2.07 4.19
N GLU A 181 15.37 -1.80 3.16
CA GLU A 181 15.57 -2.69 2.00
C GLU A 181 16.02 -4.11 2.40
N ALA A 182 17.03 -4.21 3.27
CA ALA A 182 17.59 -5.50 3.66
C ALA A 182 16.57 -6.36 4.43
N VAL A 183 15.82 -5.73 5.35
CA VAL A 183 14.78 -6.39 6.15
C VAL A 183 13.62 -6.81 5.26
N ALA A 184 13.14 -5.92 4.38
CA ALA A 184 12.06 -6.23 3.46
C ALA A 184 12.40 -7.41 2.56
N ARG A 185 13.56 -7.39 1.89
CA ARG A 185 13.98 -8.52 1.04
C ARG A 185 14.13 -9.82 1.82
N HIS A 186 14.53 -9.78 3.09
CA HIS A 186 14.58 -10.96 3.93
C HIS A 186 13.17 -11.51 4.23
N ASN A 187 12.24 -10.64 4.60
CA ASN A 187 10.85 -11.02 4.87
C ASN A 187 10.17 -11.59 3.61
N LEU A 188 10.28 -10.91 2.46
CA LEU A 188 9.69 -11.37 1.19
C LEU A 188 10.20 -12.76 0.78
N ARG A 189 11.52 -12.99 0.86
CA ARG A 189 12.11 -14.30 0.54
C ARG A 189 11.67 -15.38 1.53
N THR A 190 11.50 -15.02 2.80
CA THR A 190 11.01 -15.96 3.83
C THR A 190 9.57 -16.35 3.54
N GLU A 191 8.69 -15.40 3.22
CA GLU A 191 7.31 -15.68 2.82
C GLU A 191 7.27 -16.58 1.57
N LEU A 192 8.04 -16.27 0.52
CA LEU A 192 8.13 -17.10 -0.68
C LEU A 192 8.54 -18.55 -0.37
N MET A 193 9.54 -18.76 0.49
CA MET A 193 9.93 -20.11 0.91
C MET A 193 8.81 -20.85 1.64
N LEU A 194 8.03 -20.16 2.46
CA LEU A 194 6.89 -20.75 3.19
C LEU A 194 5.74 -21.10 2.24
N LEU A 195 5.43 -20.23 1.27
CA LEU A 195 4.43 -20.48 0.24
C LEU A 195 4.78 -21.73 -0.59
N GLY A 196 6.05 -21.86 -1.03
CA GLY A 196 6.50 -23.01 -1.82
C GLY A 196 6.57 -24.34 -1.05
N ARG A 197 6.85 -24.31 0.27
CA ARG A 197 6.84 -25.52 1.12
C ARG A 197 5.44 -26.08 1.35
N ALA A 198 4.42 -25.22 1.40
CA ALA A 198 3.03 -25.65 1.59
C ALA A 198 2.48 -26.45 0.38
N SER A 199 2.99 -26.22 -0.83
CA SER A 199 2.62 -26.95 -2.05
C SER A 199 3.22 -28.36 -2.13
N GLY A 200 4.28 -28.64 -1.37
CA GLY A 200 4.97 -29.94 -1.34
C GLY A 200 4.40 -30.96 -0.33
N GLY A 201 3.30 -30.62 0.36
CA GLY A 201 2.74 -31.40 1.48
C GLY A 201 1.71 -32.47 1.11
N ALA A 202 1.39 -32.67 -0.17
CA ALA A 202 0.60 -33.83 -0.60
C ALA A 202 1.51 -35.06 -0.67
N ASP A 203 1.66 -35.79 0.44
CA ASP A 203 2.25 -37.14 0.46
C ASP A 203 1.27 -38.11 -0.23
N PRO A 204 1.61 -38.71 -1.40
CA PRO A 204 0.86 -39.79 -1.96
C PRO A 204 1.50 -41.10 -1.47
N ARG A 205 1.14 -41.52 -0.27
CA ARG A 205 1.36 -42.88 0.22
C ARG A 205 0.02 -43.40 0.75
N GLY A 206 -0.65 -44.37 0.12
CA GLY A 206 -0.11 -45.49 -0.64
C GLY A 206 0.39 -46.54 0.33
#